data_AF-A0A8T4JCU1-F1
#
_entry.id   AF-A0A8T4JCU1-F1
#
_cell.length_a   1.000
_cell.length_b   1.000
_cell.length_c   1.000
_cell.angle_alpha   90.00
_cell.angle_beta   90.00
_cell.angle_gamma   90.00
#
_symmetry.space_group_name_H-M   'P 1'
#
loop_
_entity.id
_entity.type
_entity.pdbx_description
1 polymer ?
#
loop_
_entity_poly.entity_id
_entity_poly.type
_entity_poly.pdbx_seq_one_letter_code
_entity_poly.pdbx_strand_id
1 'polypeptide(L)'
;MAFVISYETLFELLRKEQSREDLQVLPEEFYADVLAFMHEKHAAEASDGSAGHRAEIEFRNIKKVLKELYERRERKILLLAL
;
A
#
# COMPACT_ATOMS: atom_id res chain seq x y z
N MET A 1 15.94 -11.26 -2.91
CA MET A 1 15.52 -10.95 -1.53
C MET A 1 14.01 -10.77 -1.58
N ALA A 2 13.24 -11.50 -0.78
CA ALA A 2 11.80 -11.36 -0.75
C ALA A 2 11.43 -9.97 -0.19
N PHE A 3 10.65 -9.20 -0.94
CA PHE A 3 10.13 -7.92 -0.49
C PHE A 3 8.91 -8.17 0.40
N VAL A 4 9.04 -7.98 1.71
CA VAL A 4 7.93 -8.26 2.63
C VAL A 4 7.08 -7.00 2.77
N ILE A 5 5.82 -7.07 2.34
CA ILE A 5 4.85 -5.99 2.55
C ILE A 5 4.37 -5.98 4.00
N SER A 6 4.49 -4.83 4.64
CA SER A 6 3.92 -4.48 5.93
C SER A 6 3.30 -3.08 5.89
N TYR A 7 2.56 -2.72 6.95
CA TYR A 7 2.02 -1.37 7.10
C TYR A 7 3.13 -0.30 7.05
N GLU A 8 4.24 -0.56 7.74
CA GLU A 8 5.40 0.33 7.78
C GLU A 8 6.04 0.49 6.40
N THR A 9 6.22 -0.61 5.65
CA THR A 9 6.80 -0.51 4.30
C THR A 9 5.90 0.27 3.33
N LEU A 10 4.57 0.12 3.43
CA LEU A 10 3.64 0.88 2.60
C LEU A 10 3.68 2.36 2.93
N PHE A 11 3.79 2.71 4.20
CA PHE A 11 3.94 4.09 4.63
C PHE A 11 5.27 4.70 4.17
N GLU A 12 6.37 3.96 4.28
CA GLU A 12 7.68 4.39 3.79
C GLU A 12 7.70 4.55 2.27
N LEU A 13 7.04 3.66 1.52
CA LEU A 13 6.88 3.80 0.07
C LEU A 13 6.08 5.05 -0.29
N LEU A 14 4.98 5.33 0.42
CA LEU A 14 4.19 6.54 0.22
C LEU A 14 5.02 7.78 0.54
N ARG A 15 5.75 7.79 1.66
CA ARG A 15 6.61 8.90 2.08
C ARG A 15 7.69 9.19 1.03
N LYS A 16 8.31 8.16 0.47
CA LYS A 16 9.29 8.31 -0.63
C LYS A 16 8.64 8.84 -1.90
N GLU A 17 7.43 8.37 -2.24
CA GLU A 17 6.67 8.90 -3.37
C GLU A 17 6.33 10.38 -3.18
N GLN A 18 6.06 10.81 -1.94
CA GLN A 18 5.75 12.19 -1.58
C GLN A 18 6.96 13.12 -1.67
N SER A 19 8.13 12.68 -1.20
CA SER A 19 9.32 13.53 -1.06
C SER A 19 10.12 13.65 -2.34
N ARG A 20 10.04 12.67 -3.22
CA ARG A 20 10.79 12.62 -4.48
C ARG A 20 9.95 13.19 -5.62
N GLU A 21 10.57 13.99 -6.48
CA GLU A 21 9.91 14.43 -7.71
C GLU A 21 9.90 13.32 -8.77
N ASP A 22 10.93 12.46 -8.77
CA ASP A 22 11.03 11.32 -9.66
C ASP A 22 10.04 10.20 -9.29
N LEU A 23 9.58 9.46 -10.30
CA LEU A 23 8.76 8.27 -10.12
C LEU A 23 9.64 7.15 -9.55
N GLN A 24 9.38 6.71 -8.32
CA GLN A 24 10.17 5.61 -7.74
C GLN A 24 9.94 4.30 -8.51
N VAL A 25 10.98 3.46 -8.57
CA VAL A 25 10.84 2.08 -9.05
C VAL A 25 10.25 1.22 -7.94
N LEU A 26 9.25 0.41 -8.28
CA LEU A 26 8.70 -0.60 -7.39
C LEU A 26 9.21 -1.99 -7.80
N PRO A 27 9.40 -2.92 -6.86
CA PRO A 27 9.70 -4.32 -7.18
C PRO A 27 8.69 -4.92 -8.14
N GLU A 28 9.11 -5.88 -8.98
CA GLU A 28 8.21 -6.54 -9.95
C GLU A 28 7.07 -7.27 -9.24
N GLU A 29 7.37 -7.87 -8.09
CA GLU A 29 6.44 -8.63 -7.25
C GLU A 29 5.55 -7.74 -6.37
N PHE A 30 5.78 -6.42 -6.34
CA PHE A 30 5.09 -5.49 -5.44
C PHE A 30 3.57 -5.66 -5.43
N TYR A 31 2.97 -5.75 -6.61
CA TYR A 31 1.52 -5.90 -6.73
C TYR A 31 1.03 -7.22 -6.15
N ALA A 32 1.74 -8.32 -6.42
CA ALA A 32 1.40 -9.64 -5.90
C ALA A 32 1.53 -9.67 -4.37
N ASP A 33 2.62 -9.10 -3.84
CA ASP A 33 2.89 -9.05 -2.40
C ASP A 33 1.86 -8.18 -1.66
N VAL A 34 1.45 -7.04 -2.25
CA VAL A 34 0.41 -6.18 -1.68
C VAL A 34 -0.94 -6.90 -1.69
N LEU A 35 -1.28 -7.60 -2.77
CA LEU A 35 -2.54 -8.36 -2.83
C LEU A 35 -2.55 -9.48 -1.79
N ALA A 36 -1.46 -10.24 -1.66
CA ALA A 36 -1.33 -11.29 -0.65
C ALA A 36 -1.51 -10.72 0.77
N PHE A 37 -0.79 -9.64 1.10
CA PHE A 37 -0.91 -8.94 2.38
C PHE A 37 -2.34 -8.46 2.67
N MET A 38 -3.01 -7.89 1.66
CA MET A 38 -4.39 -7.41 1.79
C MET A 38 -5.38 -8.55 2.01
N HIS A 39 -5.20 -9.69 1.33
CA HIS A 39 -6.03 -10.86 1.51
C HIS A 39 -5.88 -11.46 2.91
N GLU A 40 -4.65 -11.58 3.40
CA GLU A 40 -4.38 -12.06 4.76
C GLU A 40 -5.02 -11.16 5.82
N LYS A 41 -4.90 -9.83 5.64
CA LYS A 41 -5.49 -8.86 6.57
C LYS A 41 -7.01 -8.89 6.57
N HIS A 42 -7.64 -8.98 5.40
CA HIS A 42 -9.09 -9.09 5.29
C HIS A 42 -9.63 -10.42 5.84
N ALA A 43 -8.90 -11.53 5.64
CA ALA A 43 -9.30 -12.82 6.19
C ALA A 43 -9.27 -12.83 7.73
N ALA A 44 -8.31 -12.14 8.34
CA ALA A 44 -8.20 -11.99 9.79
C ALA A 44 -9.33 -11.12 10.40
N GLU A 45 -9.97 -10.25 9.63
CA GLU A 45 -11.12 -9.43 10.09
C GLU A 45 -12.37 -10.25 10.35
N ALA A 46 -12.58 -11.34 9.59
CA ALA A 46 -13.81 -12.11 9.63
C ALA A 46 -13.96 -13.01 10.87
N SER A 47 -12.90 -13.17 11.67
CA SER A 47 -12.86 -14.20 12.72
C SER A 47 -13.10 -13.73 14.16
N ASP A 48 -13.23 -12.44 14.48
CA ASP A 48 -13.25 -12.01 15.89
C ASP A 48 -14.04 -10.71 16.19
N GLY A 49 -15.01 -10.77 17.10
CA GLY A 49 -16.09 -9.76 17.23
C GLY A 49 -15.70 -8.38 17.80
N SER A 50 -14.61 -8.27 18.59
CA SER A 50 -14.09 -6.98 19.09
C SER A 50 -12.74 -6.59 18.49
N ALA A 51 -11.89 -7.57 18.16
CA ALA A 51 -10.65 -7.36 17.41
C ALA A 51 -10.94 -7.00 15.93
N GLY A 52 -12.07 -7.46 15.38
CA GLY A 52 -12.50 -7.18 14.01
C GLY A 52 -12.68 -5.70 13.72
N HIS A 53 -13.16 -4.89 14.67
CA HIS A 53 -13.31 -3.44 14.43
C HIS A 53 -11.96 -2.72 14.32
N ARG A 54 -10.96 -3.12 15.12
CA ARG A 54 -9.60 -2.57 14.98
C ARG A 54 -8.95 -3.00 13.68
N ALA A 55 -9.09 -4.27 13.32
CA ALA A 55 -8.61 -4.80 12.05
C ALA A 55 -9.24 -4.06 10.85
N GLU A 56 -10.56 -3.81 10.88
CA GLU A 56 -11.29 -3.05 9.85
C GLU A 56 -10.76 -1.62 9.70
N ILE A 57 -10.42 -0.96 10.80
CA ILE A 57 -9.80 0.37 10.78
C ILE A 57 -8.41 0.29 10.14
N GLU A 58 -7.58 -0.68 10.52
CA GLU A 58 -6.24 -0.88 9.96
C GLU A 58 -6.30 -1.13 8.45
N PHE A 59 -7.16 -2.03 7.99
CA PHE A 59 -7.33 -2.33 6.57
C PHE A 59 -7.84 -1.14 5.77
N ARG A 60 -8.79 -0.39 6.32
CA ARG A 60 -9.25 0.87 5.72
C ARG A 60 -8.11 1.90 5.63
N ASN A 61 -7.22 1.96 6.62
CA ASN A 61 -6.06 2.83 6.58
C ASN A 61 -5.05 2.39 5.51
N ILE A 62 -4.79 1.08 5.39
CA ILE A 62 -3.94 0.52 4.32
C ILE A 62 -4.50 0.89 2.94
N LYS A 63 -5.82 0.74 2.72
CA LYS A 63 -6.46 1.14 1.46
C LYS A 63 -6.25 2.61 1.14
N LYS A 64 -6.32 3.50 2.13
CA LYS A 64 -6.07 4.94 1.94
C LYS A 64 -4.62 5.20 1.51
N VAL A 65 -3.66 4.55 2.16
CA VAL A 65 -2.23 4.66 1.81
C VAL A 65 -1.98 4.20 0.37
N LEU A 66 -2.53 3.05 -0.02
CA LEU A 66 -2.40 2.52 -1.38
C LEU A 66 -3.04 3.43 -2.43
N LYS A 67 -4.22 3.99 -2.13
CA LYS A 67 -4.90 4.94 -3.01
C LYS A 67 -4.06 6.20 -3.22
N GLU A 68 -3.52 6.78 -2.14
CA GLU A 68 -2.68 7.97 -2.26
C GLU A 68 -1.40 7.68 -3.05
N LEU A 69 -0.78 6.51 -2.81
CA LEU A 69 0.40 6.06 -3.55
C LEU A 69 0.09 5.97 -5.05
N TYR A 70 -1.02 5.33 -5.42
CA TYR A 70 -1.48 5.24 -6.82
C TYR A 70 -1.64 6.62 -7.45
N GLU A 71 -2.43 7.51 -6.83
CA GLU A 71 -2.75 8.82 -7.39
C GLU A 71 -1.49 9.70 -7.56
N ARG A 72 -0.53 9.60 -6.65
CA ARG A 72 0.75 10.31 -6.78
C ARG A 72 1.59 9.80 -7.94
N ARG A 73 1.68 8.48 -8.08
CA ARG A 73 2.39 7.85 -9.19
C ARG A 73 1.77 8.20 -10.52
N GLU A 74 0.45 8.13 -10.62
CA GLU A 74 -0.31 8.51 -11.81
C GLU A 74 0.01 9.95 -12.23
N ARG A 75 -0.04 10.91 -11.29
CA ARG A 75 0.32 12.31 -11.58
C ARG A 75 1.75 12.44 -12.10
N LYS A 76 2.72 11.77 -11.49
CA LYS A 76 4.12 11.80 -11.96
C LYS A 76 4.28 11.20 -13.35
N ILE A 77 3.62 10.08 -13.63
CA ILE A 77 3.64 9.45 -14.96
C ILE A 77 3.07 10.39 -16.01
N LEU A 78 1.95 11.06 -15.71
CA LEU A 78 1.35 12.04 -16.62
C LEU A 78 2.29 13.23 -16.87
N LEU A 79 3.00 13.71 -15.85
CA LEU A 79 3.98 14.79 -16.00
C LEU A 79 5.21 14.37 -16.81
N LEU A 80 5.61 13.10 -16.78
CA LEU A 80 6.72 12.59 -17.60
C LEU A 80 6.35 12.41 -19.08
N ALA A 81 5.06 12.36 -19.40
CA ALA A 81 4.55 12.21 -20.77
C ALA A 81 4.28 13.56 -21.47
N LEU A 82 4.42 14.67 -20.75
CA LEU A 82 4.29 16.05 -21.25
C LEU A 82 5.66 16.60 -21.66
#